data_AF-A0A1L3SZP7-F1
#
_entry.id   AF-A0A1L3SZP7-F1
#
_cell.length_a   1.000
_cell.length_b   1.000
_cell.length_c   1.000
_cell.angle_alpha   90.00
_cell.angle_beta   90.00
_cell.angle_gamma   90.00
#
_symmetry.space_group_name_H-M   'P 1'
#
loop_
_entity.id
_entity.type
_entity.pdbx_description
1 polymer ?
#
loop_
_entity_poly.entity_id
_entity_poly.type
_entity_poly.pdbx_seq_one_letter_code
_entity_poly.pdbx_strand_id
1 'polypeptide(L)' 'MEAVVALDPEDGEDAREKLIYLMALMSSNAVALPRNDVQRAIVTLRPFKSDLAETLGPGSAGDRH' A
#
# COMPACT_ATOMS: atom_id res chain seq x y z
N MET A 1 -8.53 17.55 8.34
CA MET A 1 -7.35 16.97 7.70
C MET A 1 -7.71 15.57 7.26
N GLU A 2 -8.33 15.45 6.09
CA GLU A 2 -8.64 14.17 5.45
C GLU A 2 -7.49 13.84 4.51
N ALA A 3 -6.45 13.22 5.05
CA ALA A 3 -5.44 12.53 4.24
C ALA A 3 -5.50 11.03 4.57
N VAL A 4 -6.72 10.52 4.72
CA VAL A 4 -6.95 9.09 4.57
C VAL A 4 -7.05 8.91 3.08
N VAL A 5 -5.93 8.53 2.46
CA VAL A 5 -5.85 8.02 1.09
C VAL A 5 -7.17 7.35 0.76
N ALA A 6 -7.85 7.80 -0.29
CA ALA A 6 -8.97 7.07 -0.85
C ALA A 6 -8.44 5.69 -1.26
N LEU A 7 -8.49 4.75 -0.31
CA LEU A 7 -7.97 3.40 -0.44
C LEU A 7 -8.93 2.57 -1.28
N ASP A 8 -9.56 3.14 -2.28
CA ASP A 8 -10.36 2.44 -3.28
C ASP A 8 -9.48 2.36 -4.53
N PRO A 9 -8.63 1.33 -4.65
CA PRO A 9 -7.77 1.15 -5.81
C PRO A 9 -8.58 0.65 -7.01
N GLU A 10 -8.38 1.27 -8.16
CA GLU A 10 -9.07 0.89 -9.40
C GLU A 10 -8.50 -0.40 -10.00
N ASP A 11 -7.21 -0.64 -9.81
CA ASP A 11 -6.48 -1.81 -10.29
C ASP A 11 -5.29 -2.17 -9.37
N GLY A 12 -4.53 -3.22 -9.74
CA GLY A 12 -3.39 -3.71 -8.96
C GLY A 12 -2.20 -2.74 -8.91
N GLU A 13 -2.01 -1.89 -9.93
CA GLU A 13 -0.96 -0.87 -9.95
C GLU A 13 -1.31 0.27 -8.99
N ASP A 14 -2.55 0.74 -9.00
CA ASP A 14 -3.06 1.76 -8.07
C ASP A 14 -3.05 1.22 -6.62
N ALA A 15 -3.43 -0.05 -6.40
CA ALA A 15 -3.32 -0.70 -5.10
C ALA A 15 -1.87 -0.71 -4.57
N ARG A 16 -0.90 -0.93 -5.47
CA ARG A 16 0.53 -0.90 -5.14
C ARG A 16 1.00 0.49 -4.77
N GLU A 17 0.69 1.51 -5.57
CA GLU A 17 1.09 2.89 -5.29
C GLU A 17 0.53 3.37 -3.94
N LYS A 18 -0.74 3.07 -3.67
CA LYS A 18 -1.41 3.37 -2.40
C LYS A 18 -0.75 2.65 -1.21
N LEU A 19 -0.32 1.39 -1.37
CA LEU A 19 0.41 0.66 -0.34
C LEU A 19 1.80 1.26 -0.08
N ILE A 20 2.56 1.61 -1.12
CA ILE A 20 3.87 2.24 -1.00
C ILE A 20 3.74 3.58 -0.25
N TYR A 21 2.77 4.39 -0.64
CA TYR A 21 2.46 5.64 0.04
C TYR A 21 2.13 5.43 1.52
N LEU A 22 1.28 4.43 1.84
CA LEU A 22 0.92 4.10 3.22
C LEU A 22 2.16 3.69 4.05
N MET A 23 3.05 2.87 3.48
CA MET A 23 4.29 2.46 4.12
C MET A 23 5.23 3.64 4.36
N ALA A 24 5.36 4.55 3.39
CA ALA A 24 6.15 5.77 3.54
C ALA A 24 5.58 6.72 4.61
N LEU A 25 4.26 6.80 4.70
CA LEU A 25 3.59 7.61 5.72
C LEU A 25 3.81 7.04 7.13
N MET A 26 3.74 5.70 7.28
CA MET A 26 4.03 5.02 8.54
C MET A 26 5.51 5.14 8.94
N SER A 27 6.44 5.06 7.99
CA SER A 27 7.88 5.11 8.27
C SER A 27 8.40 6.52 8.57
N SER A 28 7.79 7.55 7.98
CA SER A 28 8.18 8.96 8.20
C SER A 28 7.75 9.50 9.57
N ASN A 29 6.92 8.75 10.33
CA ASN A 29 6.31 9.20 11.59
C ASN A 29 5.56 10.55 11.46
N ALA A 30 5.30 10.98 10.22
CA ALA A 30 4.80 12.31 9.88
C ALA A 30 3.33 12.48 10.27
N VAL A 31 2.59 11.36 10.34
CA VAL A 31 1.18 11.33 10.70
C VAL A 31 0.91 10.08 11.55
N ALA A 32 0.30 10.29 12.71
CA ALA A 32 -0.26 9.19 13.48
C ALA A 32 -1.50 8.66 12.73
N LEU A 33 -1.35 7.52 12.05
CA LEU A 33 -2.45 6.87 11.36
C LEU A 33 -3.41 6.23 12.38
N PRO A 34 -4.69 6.62 12.40
CA PRO A 34 -5.69 5.97 13.23
C PRO A 34 -5.77 4.48 12.91
N ARG A 35 -5.92 3.64 13.93
CA ARG A 35 -6.05 2.18 13.77
C ARG A 35 -7.16 1.79 12.79
N ASN A 36 -8.25 2.56 12.76
CA ASN A 36 -9.36 2.34 11.85
C ASN A 36 -8.97 2.51 10.37
N ASP A 37 -8.09 3.46 10.06
CA ASP A 37 -7.65 3.72 8.69
C ASP A 37 -6.68 2.63 8.22
N VAL A 38 -5.83 2.16 9.12
CA VAL A 38 -4.97 0.99 8.86
C VAL A 38 -5.79 -0.27 8.60
N GLN A 39 -6.83 -0.51 9.40
CA GLN A 39 -7.73 -1.64 9.17
C GLN A 39 -8.48 -1.52 7.84
N ARG A 40 -8.95 -0.31 7.49
CA ARG A 40 -9.58 -0.06 6.19
C ARG A 40 -8.62 -0.33 5.04
N ALA A 41 -7.38 0.13 5.12
CA ALA A 41 -6.34 -0.12 4.11
C ALA A 41 -6.09 -1.62 3.91
N ILE A 42 -5.96 -2.37 5.00
CA ILE A 42 -5.77 -3.82 4.95
C ILE A 42 -6.95 -4.51 4.27
N VAL A 43 -8.18 -4.09 4.59
CA VAL A 43 -9.40 -4.67 3.99
C VAL A 43 -9.44 -4.37 2.49
N THR A 44 -9.17 -3.13 2.07
CA THR A 44 -9.29 -2.80 0.66
C THR A 44 -8.15 -3.33 -0.21
N LEU A 45 -6.95 -3.49 0.34
CA LEU A 45 -5.81 -4.06 -0.40
C LEU A 45 -5.83 -5.59 -0.43
N ARG A 46 -6.67 -6.24 0.39
CA ARG A 46 -6.76 -7.71 0.48
C ARG A 46 -7.03 -8.41 -0.86
N PRO A 47 -7.91 -7.93 -1.76
CA PRO A 47 -8.16 -8.54 -3.06
C PRO A 47 -6.92 -8.56 -3.96
N PHE A 48 -6.03 -7.57 -3.83
CA PHE A 48 -4.82 -7.39 -4.62
C PHE A 48 -3.60 -8.08 -4.01
N LYS A 49 -3.79 -8.94 -2.99
CA LYS A 49 -2.69 -9.56 -2.25
C LYS A 49 -1.69 -10.27 -3.16
N SER A 50 -2.15 -10.91 -4.24
CA SER A 50 -1.28 -11.60 -5.19
C SER A 50 -0.36 -10.61 -5.94
N ASP A 51 -0.94 -9.58 -6.56
CA ASP A 51 -0.21 -8.51 -7.27
C ASP A 51 0.75 -7.74 -6.36
N LEU A 52 0.31 -7.49 -5.12
CA LEU A 52 1.14 -6.86 -4.09
C LEU A 52 2.28 -7.77 -3.63
N ALA A 53 2.04 -9.09 -3.54
CA ALA A 53 3.06 -10.05 -3.16
C ALA A 53 4.11 -10.26 -4.27
N GLU A 54 3.74 -10.17 -5.55
CA GLU A 54 4.70 -10.18 -6.66
C GLU A 54 5.61 -8.95 -6.65
N THR A 55 5.06 -7.81 -6.26
CA THR A 55 5.81 -6.56 -6.12
C THR A 55 6.72 -6.55 -4.89
N LEU A 56 6.21 -7.00 -3.73
CA LEU A 56 6.88 -6.92 -2.43
C LEU A 56 7.69 -8.18 -2.10
N GLY A 57 7.53 -9.24 -2.89
CA GLY A 57 8.31 -10.46 -2.74
C GLY A 57 9.80 -10.18 -2.92
N PRO A 58 10.69 -10.97 -2.29
CA PRO A 58 12.14 -10.84 -2.42
C PRO A 58 12.70 -11.16 -3.82
N GLY A 59 11.91 -11.00 -4.89
CA GLY A 59 12.28 -11.40 -6.25
C GLY A 59 11.44 -10.72 -7.33
N SER A 60 11.60 -9.41 -7.49
CA SER A 60 11.43 -8.73 -8.80
C SER A 60 12.20 -7.39 -8.86
N ALA A 61 13.28 -7.27 -8.09
CA ALA A 61 14.45 -6.54 -8.57
C ALA A 61 15.04 -7.42 -9.67
N GLY A 62 14.50 -7.28 -10.88
CA GLY A 62 15.12 -7.80 -12.08
C GLY A 62 16.50 -7.21 -12.18
N ASP A 63 17.48 -7.99 -11.75
CA ASP A 63 18.78 -8.10 -12.37
C ASP A 63 18.59 -8.06 -13.90
N ARG A 64 18.77 -6.88 -14.50
CA ARG A 64 19.00 -6.74 -15.94
C ARG A 64 20.03 -5.66 -16.18
N HIS A 65 21.28 -6.15 -16.14
CA HIS A 65 22.45 -5.78 -16.92
C HIS A 65 23.11 -4.42 -16.66
#